data_AF-A0A957VS97-F1
#
_entry.id   AF-A0A957VS97-F1
#
_cell.length_a   1.000
_cell.length_b   1.000
_cell.length_c   1.000
_cell.angle_alpha   90.00
_cell.angle_beta   90.00
_cell.angle_gamma   90.00
#
_symmetry.space_group_name_H-M   'P 1'
#
loop_
_entity.id
_entity.type
_entity.pdbx_description
1 polymer ?
#
loop_
_entity_poly.entity_id
_entity_poly.type
_entity_poly.pdbx_seq_one_letter_code
_entity_poly.pdbx_strand_id
1 'polypeptide(L)'
;GTAIPFAFPLVDKTLFVPTAASIAGAPLDFYVKLWHGITPVFLMSMGAIVTGTLLFLVRGQLRAMLRRTPRWLNGVYLFNKVNDGVYGLANWVTRNVQGGTMSTQASIIFLAAFTVVAYSTWLGVQGASFGVNWAAAPLLPEAITAVLAVVAAFTTLRARTRLGAIISLGVVGVTVTLLFIFYSAPDLALTQLLIEVLSLVLLVLVFFRVKPDLLPPMPRLRNMRTILISMAMGFVGFILVVLSDAVQVDKTISDYFLYYGVPEGHGANIVNVILVDFRGYDTLGEITVLGIAAVGGFALLRAPRVRALRARLAARRGNPVAGQIQGE
;
A
#
# COMPACT_ATOMS: atom_id res chain seq x y z
N GLY A 1 -33.33 -52.98 -23.39
CA GLY A 1 -33.99 -51.68 -23.52
C GLY A 1 -33.94 -51.17 -24.95
N THR A 2 -34.61 -51.85 -25.88
CA THR A 2 -34.44 -51.64 -27.33
C THR A 2 -35.74 -51.39 -28.09
N ALA A 3 -36.84 -51.05 -27.41
CA ALA A 3 -38.11 -50.71 -28.09
C ALA A 3 -38.21 -49.22 -28.49
N ILE A 4 -37.41 -48.34 -27.88
CA ILE A 4 -37.47 -46.88 -28.06
C ILE A 4 -37.35 -46.44 -29.54
N PRO A 5 -36.42 -47.00 -30.36
CA PRO A 5 -36.32 -46.61 -31.76
C PRO A 5 -37.59 -46.94 -32.57
N PHE A 6 -38.32 -47.99 -32.19
CA PHE A 6 -39.56 -48.40 -32.85
C PHE A 6 -40.75 -47.49 -32.52
N ALA A 7 -40.65 -46.70 -31.45
CA ALA A 7 -41.65 -45.70 -31.07
C ALA A 7 -41.41 -44.31 -31.70
N PHE A 8 -40.26 -44.07 -32.35
CA PHE A 8 -39.96 -42.79 -32.97
C PHE A 8 -40.99 -42.31 -34.02
N PRO A 9 -41.56 -43.17 -34.88
CA PRO A 9 -42.58 -42.73 -35.83
C PRO A 9 -43.85 -42.16 -35.17
N LEU A 10 -44.14 -42.56 -33.92
CA LEU A 10 -45.30 -42.07 -33.16
C LEU A 10 -45.10 -40.66 -32.60
N VAL A 11 -43.85 -40.25 -32.39
CA VAL A 11 -43.47 -39.02 -31.68
C VAL A 11 -42.79 -37.99 -32.61
N ASP A 12 -42.45 -38.41 -33.83
CA ASP A 12 -41.75 -37.61 -34.84
C ASP A 12 -42.46 -36.28 -35.15
N LYS A 13 -43.74 -36.38 -35.53
CA LYS A 13 -44.57 -35.23 -35.92
C LYS A 13 -44.95 -34.32 -34.76
N THR A 14 -44.94 -34.83 -33.53
CA THR A 14 -45.45 -34.10 -32.35
C THR A 14 -44.33 -33.49 -31.52
N LEU A 15 -43.14 -34.09 -31.48
CA LEU A 15 -42.03 -33.64 -30.64
C LEU A 15 -40.78 -33.26 -31.45
N PHE A 16 -40.31 -34.15 -32.33
CA PHE A 16 -39.00 -33.96 -32.97
C PHE A 16 -39.03 -32.87 -34.04
N VAL A 17 -40.02 -32.88 -34.94
CA VAL A 17 -40.15 -31.89 -36.02
C VAL A 17 -40.37 -30.47 -35.47
N PRO A 18 -41.31 -30.23 -34.53
CA PRO A 18 -41.50 -28.89 -33.96
C PRO A 18 -40.28 -28.38 -33.18
N THR A 19 -39.60 -29.25 -32.42
CA THR A 19 -38.42 -28.86 -31.63
C THR A 19 -37.25 -28.48 -32.55
N ALA A 20 -36.97 -29.29 -33.57
CA ALA A 20 -35.92 -28.99 -34.55
C ALA A 20 -36.23 -27.72 -35.35
N ALA A 21 -37.47 -27.53 -35.80
CA ALA A 21 -37.91 -26.31 -36.48
C ALA A 21 -37.78 -25.07 -35.58
N SER A 22 -38.04 -25.20 -34.27
CA SER A 22 -37.87 -24.11 -33.31
C SER A 22 -36.40 -23.72 -33.08
N ILE A 23 -35.49 -24.69 -33.04
CA ILE A 23 -34.04 -24.44 -32.86
C ILE A 23 -33.45 -23.85 -34.14
N ALA A 24 -33.88 -24.34 -35.31
CA ALA A 24 -33.39 -23.89 -36.61
C ALA A 24 -34.02 -22.56 -37.08
N GLY A 25 -35.18 -22.18 -36.54
CA GLY A 25 -35.90 -20.96 -36.91
C GLY A 25 -36.60 -21.02 -38.28
N ALA A 26 -36.74 -22.21 -38.87
CA ALA A 26 -37.39 -22.43 -40.17
C ALA A 26 -38.16 -23.76 -40.16
N PRO A 27 -39.26 -23.88 -40.94
CA PRO A 27 -39.96 -25.14 -41.08
C PRO A 27 -39.02 -26.18 -41.71
N LEU A 28 -38.81 -27.27 -41.00
CA LEU A 28 -37.96 -28.39 -41.42
C LEU A 28 -38.85 -29.60 -41.66
N ASP A 29 -38.92 -30.05 -42.91
CA ASP A 29 -39.60 -31.30 -43.27
C ASP A 29 -38.59 -32.45 -43.30
N PHE A 30 -38.39 -33.09 -42.15
CA PHE A 30 -37.71 -34.38 -42.08
C PHE A 30 -38.62 -35.42 -41.43
N TYR A 31 -38.40 -36.69 -41.77
CA TYR A 31 -39.09 -37.82 -41.18
C TYR A 31 -38.06 -38.80 -40.63
N VAL A 32 -38.31 -39.32 -39.43
CA VAL A 32 -37.46 -40.34 -38.80
C VAL A 32 -37.96 -41.71 -39.25
N LYS A 33 -37.32 -42.28 -40.28
CA LYS A 33 -37.50 -43.70 -40.65
C LYS A 33 -36.45 -44.58 -39.97
N LEU A 34 -36.84 -45.79 -39.56
CA LEU A 34 -35.90 -46.78 -39.03
C LEU A 34 -34.95 -47.32 -40.10
N TRP A 35 -35.42 -47.39 -41.35
CA TRP A 35 -34.66 -47.88 -42.49
C TRP A 35 -34.76 -46.89 -43.64
N HIS A 36 -33.61 -46.34 -44.05
CA HIS A 36 -33.49 -45.38 -45.14
C HIS A 36 -32.87 -46.01 -46.41
N GLY A 37 -32.63 -47.32 -46.42
CA GLY A 37 -31.90 -48.02 -47.49
C GLY A 37 -30.39 -47.88 -47.39
N ILE A 38 -29.68 -48.31 -48.44
CA ILE A 38 -28.21 -48.20 -48.52
C ILE A 38 -27.85 -46.75 -48.85
N THR A 39 -27.67 -45.94 -47.81
CA THR A 39 -27.28 -44.53 -47.91
C THR A 39 -25.82 -44.34 -47.49
N PRO A 40 -25.17 -43.22 -47.86
CA PRO A 40 -23.85 -42.88 -47.35
C PRO A 40 -23.78 -42.87 -45.81
N VAL A 41 -24.87 -42.46 -45.14
CA VAL A 41 -24.97 -42.47 -43.67
C VAL A 41 -24.93 -43.90 -43.11
N PHE A 42 -25.65 -44.83 -43.74
CA PHE A 42 -25.60 -46.25 -43.37
C PHE A 42 -24.20 -46.83 -43.54
N LEU A 43 -23.53 -46.53 -44.64
CA LEU A 43 -22.14 -46.96 -44.88
C LEU A 43 -21.17 -46.37 -43.85
N MET A 44 -21.32 -45.10 -43.47
CA MET A 44 -20.51 -44.47 -42.42
C MET A 44 -20.77 -45.09 -41.04
N SER A 45 -22.02 -45.44 -40.71
CA SER A 45 -22.33 -46.16 -39.47
C SER A 45 -21.72 -47.55 -39.45
N MET A 46 -21.80 -48.29 -40.57
CA MET A 46 -21.13 -49.58 -40.70
C MET A 46 -19.62 -49.44 -40.56
N GLY A 47 -19.03 -48.42 -41.19
CA GLY A 47 -17.62 -48.08 -41.04
C GLY A 47 -17.23 -47.73 -39.60
N ALA A 48 -18.06 -47.00 -38.87
CA ALA A 48 -17.84 -46.69 -37.46
C ALA A 48 -17.87 -47.95 -36.57
N ILE A 49 -18.80 -48.89 -36.85
CA ILE A 49 -18.86 -50.18 -36.15
C ILE A 49 -17.58 -50.98 -36.42
N VAL A 50 -17.21 -51.15 -37.70
CA VAL A 50 -16.00 -51.88 -38.10
C VAL A 50 -14.75 -51.25 -37.47
N THR A 51 -14.61 -49.93 -37.55
CA THR A 51 -13.48 -49.20 -36.96
C THR A 51 -13.46 -49.35 -35.45
N GLY A 52 -14.61 -49.25 -34.78
CA GLY A 52 -14.75 -49.45 -33.34
C GLY A 52 -14.36 -50.88 -32.91
N THR A 53 -14.76 -51.89 -33.68
CA THR A 53 -14.38 -53.29 -33.45
C THR A 53 -12.87 -53.48 -33.63
N LEU A 54 -12.28 -52.93 -34.69
CA LEU A 54 -10.83 -52.99 -34.92
C LEU A 54 -10.05 -52.31 -33.78
N LEU A 55 -10.48 -51.12 -33.36
CA LEU A 55 -9.87 -50.41 -32.21
C LEU A 55 -10.01 -51.22 -30.91
N PHE A 56 -11.13 -51.92 -30.71
CA PHE A 56 -11.33 -52.79 -29.55
C PHE A 56 -10.40 -53.99 -29.56
N LEU A 57 -10.13 -54.60 -30.71
CA LEU A 57 -9.16 -55.70 -30.83
C LEU A 57 -7.73 -55.24 -30.50
N VAL A 58 -7.36 -54.01 -30.90
CA VAL A 58 -6.01 -53.44 -30.67
C VAL A 58 -5.91 -52.64 -29.36
N ARG A 59 -6.96 -52.66 -28.51
CA ARG A 59 -7.07 -51.85 -27.27
C ARG A 59 -5.90 -51.96 -26.29
N GLY A 60 -5.18 -53.07 -26.28
CA GLY A 60 -4.01 -53.28 -25.42
C GLY A 60 -2.84 -52.37 -25.82
N GLN A 61 -2.52 -52.34 -27.12
CA GLN A 61 -1.48 -51.49 -27.69
C GLN A 61 -1.86 -50.01 -27.62
N LEU A 62 -3.13 -49.69 -27.93
CA LEU A 62 -3.65 -48.33 -27.81
C LEU A 62 -3.51 -47.79 -26.39
N ARG A 63 -3.89 -48.58 -25.36
CA ARG A 63 -3.73 -48.17 -23.96
C ARG A 63 -2.26 -47.99 -23.56
N ALA A 64 -1.35 -48.79 -24.10
CA ALA A 64 0.08 -48.62 -23.86
C ALA A 64 0.61 -47.31 -24.49
N MET A 65 0.16 -46.95 -25.69
CA MET A 65 0.50 -45.67 -26.33
C MET A 65 -0.11 -44.47 -25.59
N LEU A 66 -1.40 -44.55 -25.21
CA LEU A 66 -2.11 -43.51 -24.45
C LEU A 66 -1.51 -43.27 -23.05
N ARG A 67 -0.87 -44.28 -22.45
CA ARG A 67 -0.13 -44.11 -21.19
C ARG A 67 1.16 -43.31 -21.34
N ARG A 68 1.74 -43.25 -22.54
CA ARG A 68 2.90 -42.41 -22.86
C ARG A 68 2.51 -40.96 -23.15
N THR A 69 1.23 -40.69 -23.32
CA THR A 69 0.74 -39.34 -23.59
C THR A 69 1.07 -38.42 -22.41
N PRO A 70 1.66 -37.24 -22.66
CA PRO A 70 2.04 -36.33 -21.60
C PRO A 70 0.88 -35.96 -20.67
N ARG A 71 1.15 -35.92 -19.37
CA ARG A 71 0.14 -35.59 -18.35
C ARG A 71 -0.50 -34.20 -18.52
N TRP A 72 0.17 -33.27 -19.23
CA TRP A 72 -0.34 -31.92 -19.48
C TRP A 72 -1.55 -31.86 -20.43
N LEU A 73 -1.82 -32.92 -21.19
CA LEU A 73 -3.03 -33.05 -22.02
C LEU A 73 -4.28 -33.43 -21.20
N ASN A 74 -4.13 -33.76 -19.91
CA ASN A 74 -5.26 -34.00 -19.02
C ASN A 74 -5.83 -32.65 -18.56
N GLY A 75 -7.10 -32.38 -18.88
CA GLY A 75 -7.78 -31.14 -18.50
C GLY A 75 -7.77 -30.87 -16.99
N VAL A 76 -7.84 -31.91 -16.15
CA VAL A 76 -7.76 -31.77 -14.68
C VAL A 76 -6.37 -31.33 -14.25
N TYR A 77 -5.31 -31.85 -14.89
CA TYR A 77 -3.95 -31.45 -14.58
C TYR A 77 -3.70 -29.98 -14.95
N LEU A 78 -4.15 -29.57 -16.13
CA LEU A 78 -4.00 -28.18 -16.59
C LEU A 78 -4.76 -27.21 -15.68
N PHE A 79 -6.00 -27.55 -15.32
CA PHE A 79 -6.79 -26.76 -14.37
C PHE A 79 -6.09 -26.60 -13.01
N ASN A 80 -5.58 -27.69 -12.44
CA ASN A 80 -4.85 -27.63 -11.18
C ASN A 80 -3.56 -26.80 -11.29
N LYS A 81 -2.82 -26.92 -12.40
CA LYS A 81 -1.62 -26.11 -12.63
C LYS A 81 -1.91 -24.62 -12.77
N VAL A 82 -3.03 -24.26 -13.39
CA VAL A 82 -3.47 -22.86 -13.45
C VAL A 82 -3.80 -22.35 -12.05
N ASN A 83 -4.54 -23.12 -11.23
CA ASN A 83 -4.83 -22.73 -9.85
C ASN A 83 -3.56 -22.59 -9.00
N ASP A 84 -2.63 -23.54 -9.09
CA ASP A 84 -1.33 -23.45 -8.42
C ASP A 84 -0.56 -22.19 -8.85
N GLY A 85 -0.64 -21.82 -10.13
CA GLY A 85 -0.06 -20.60 -10.67
C GLY A 85 -0.68 -19.35 -10.06
N VAL A 86 -2.01 -19.31 -9.92
CA VAL A 86 -2.74 -18.19 -9.29
C VAL A 86 -2.34 -18.04 -7.82
N TYR A 87 -2.32 -19.14 -7.05
CA TYR A 87 -1.87 -19.10 -5.65
C TYR A 87 -0.39 -18.75 -5.52
N GLY A 88 0.45 -19.24 -6.44
CA GLY A 88 1.86 -18.88 -6.52
C GLY A 88 2.08 -17.39 -6.76
N LEU A 89 1.32 -16.81 -7.70
CA LEU A 89 1.33 -15.38 -7.98
C LEU A 89 0.86 -14.58 -6.76
N ALA A 90 -0.25 -14.95 -6.14
CA ALA A 90 -0.77 -14.28 -4.94
C ALA A 90 0.27 -14.28 -3.81
N ASN A 91 0.88 -15.43 -3.53
CA ASN A 91 1.94 -15.55 -2.53
C ASN A 91 3.19 -14.75 -2.88
N TRP A 92 3.54 -14.66 -4.16
CA TRP A 92 4.65 -13.82 -4.62
C TRP A 92 4.33 -12.34 -4.41
N VAL A 93 3.15 -11.86 -4.81
CA VAL A 93 2.71 -10.47 -4.61
C VAL A 93 2.70 -10.12 -3.12
N THR A 94 2.05 -10.94 -2.29
CA THR A 94 1.94 -10.68 -0.84
C THR A 94 3.31 -10.64 -0.17
N ARG A 95 4.24 -11.54 -0.52
CA ARG A 95 5.58 -11.51 0.07
C ARG A 95 6.38 -10.27 -0.32
N ASN A 96 6.24 -9.80 -1.55
CA ASN A 96 6.95 -8.61 -2.03
C ASN A 96 6.35 -7.31 -1.49
N VAL A 97 5.01 -7.23 -1.36
CA VAL A 97 4.31 -6.02 -0.92
C VAL A 97 4.19 -5.93 0.61
N GLN A 98 3.78 -7.03 1.27
CA GLN A 98 3.45 -7.06 2.70
C GLN A 98 4.38 -7.95 3.54
N GLY A 99 5.11 -8.88 2.93
CA GLY A 99 5.95 -9.84 3.66
C GLY A 99 7.30 -9.30 4.15
N GLY A 100 7.65 -8.05 3.80
CA GLY A 100 8.91 -7.42 4.19
C GLY A 100 8.86 -6.72 5.54
N THR A 101 10.00 -6.14 5.94
CA THR A 101 10.07 -5.24 7.11
C THR A 101 9.17 -4.00 6.93
N MET A 102 8.78 -3.34 8.03
CA MET A 102 8.01 -2.09 7.99
C MET A 102 8.62 -1.03 7.06
N SER A 103 9.95 -0.92 7.01
CA SER A 103 10.66 -0.01 6.09
C SER A 103 10.40 -0.33 4.61
N THR A 104 10.30 -1.62 4.25
CA THR A 104 9.99 -2.04 2.88
C THR A 104 8.54 -1.70 2.54
N GLN A 105 7.62 -2.01 3.44
CA GLN A 105 6.19 -1.71 3.25
C GLN A 105 5.96 -0.20 3.12
N ALA A 106 6.56 0.60 4.01
CA ALA A 106 6.52 2.05 3.94
C ALA A 106 7.11 2.57 2.63
N SER A 107 8.25 2.03 2.17
CA SER A 107 8.84 2.45 0.89
C SER A 107 7.93 2.19 -0.30
N ILE A 108 7.16 1.09 -0.29
CA ILE A 108 6.19 0.77 -1.35
C ILE A 108 4.99 1.72 -1.29
N ILE A 109 4.45 1.96 -0.09
CA ILE A 109 3.35 2.90 0.12
C ILE A 109 3.74 4.31 -0.34
N PHE A 110 4.92 4.78 0.10
CA PHE A 110 5.44 6.08 -0.29
C PHE A 110 5.72 6.16 -1.79
N LEU A 111 6.27 5.11 -2.40
CA LEU A 111 6.48 5.07 -3.85
C LEU A 111 5.14 5.12 -4.61
N ALA A 112 4.13 4.38 -4.16
CA ALA A 112 2.80 4.41 -4.78
C ALA A 112 2.14 5.80 -4.64
N ALA A 113 2.15 6.38 -3.43
CA ALA A 113 1.67 7.74 -3.20
C ALA A 113 2.43 8.76 -4.06
N PHE A 114 3.76 8.63 -4.11
CA PHE A 114 4.64 9.42 -4.95
C PHE A 114 4.25 9.32 -6.43
N THR A 115 4.02 8.11 -6.96
CA THR A 115 3.65 7.96 -8.38
C THR A 115 2.34 8.65 -8.71
N VAL A 116 1.36 8.62 -7.80
CA VAL A 116 0.08 9.29 -7.98
C VAL A 116 0.26 10.81 -7.96
N VAL A 117 0.98 11.34 -6.97
CA VAL A 117 1.21 12.79 -6.84
C VAL A 117 2.08 13.32 -7.97
N ALA A 118 3.14 12.61 -8.36
CA ALA A 118 3.98 13.00 -9.48
C ALA A 118 3.20 13.00 -10.80
N TYR A 119 2.34 11.99 -11.03
CA TYR A 119 1.50 11.92 -12.21
C TYR A 119 0.45 13.03 -12.24
N SER A 120 -0.25 13.29 -11.12
CA SER A 120 -1.24 14.37 -11.05
C SER A 120 -0.59 15.74 -11.22
N THR A 121 0.58 15.95 -10.62
CA THR A 121 1.36 17.18 -10.79
C THR A 121 1.80 17.34 -12.24
N TRP A 122 2.30 16.28 -12.86
CA TRP A 122 2.70 16.30 -14.27
C TRP A 122 1.55 16.65 -15.21
N LEU A 123 0.33 16.16 -14.94
CA LEU A 123 -0.87 16.54 -15.69
C LEU A 123 -1.29 18.00 -15.43
N GLY A 124 -1.24 18.47 -14.18
CA GLY A 124 -1.70 19.82 -13.81
C GLY A 124 -0.75 20.94 -14.21
N VAL A 125 0.53 20.63 -14.47
CA VAL A 125 1.60 21.60 -14.76
C VAL A 125 1.83 21.75 -16.27
N GLN A 126 1.06 21.08 -17.13
CA GLN A 126 1.17 21.23 -18.59
C GLN A 126 0.85 22.67 -19.02
N GLY A 127 1.89 23.50 -19.15
CA GLY A 127 1.80 24.92 -19.49
C GLY A 127 2.07 25.89 -18.33
N ALA A 128 2.30 25.42 -17.11
CA ALA A 128 2.71 26.29 -16.01
C ALA A 128 4.20 26.67 -16.17
N SER A 129 4.48 27.96 -16.16
CA SER A 129 5.84 28.48 -16.10
C SER A 129 6.38 28.38 -14.68
N PHE A 130 7.54 27.76 -14.50
CA PHE A 130 8.27 27.81 -13.24
C PHE A 130 8.76 29.25 -13.00
N GLY A 131 7.99 30.03 -12.24
CA GLY A 131 8.28 31.42 -11.89
C GLY A 131 9.41 31.58 -10.86
N VAL A 132 10.37 30.65 -10.81
CA VAL A 132 11.49 30.75 -9.86
C VAL A 132 12.40 31.88 -10.31
N ASN A 133 12.41 32.97 -9.55
CA ASN A 133 13.31 34.08 -9.80
C ASN A 133 14.72 33.74 -9.27
N TRP A 134 15.51 33.07 -10.11
CA TRP A 134 16.89 32.70 -9.80
C TRP A 134 17.83 33.89 -9.56
N ALA A 135 17.40 35.12 -9.89
CA ALA A 135 18.16 36.34 -9.68
C ALA A 135 17.92 36.98 -8.30
N ALA A 136 16.88 36.57 -7.57
CA ALA A 136 16.64 37.04 -6.21
C ALA A 136 17.63 36.35 -5.25
N ALA A 137 18.49 37.15 -4.62
CA ALA A 137 19.35 36.64 -3.56
C ALA A 137 18.47 36.27 -2.34
N PRO A 138 18.70 35.10 -1.70
CA PRO A 138 17.96 34.74 -0.50
C PRO A 138 18.23 35.78 0.59
N LEU A 139 17.20 36.07 1.39
CA LEU A 139 17.37 36.90 2.56
C LEU A 139 18.34 36.19 3.53
N LEU A 140 19.12 36.97 4.29
CA LEU A 140 20.09 36.41 5.25
C LEU A 140 19.46 35.34 6.19
N PRO A 141 18.23 35.53 6.72
CA PRO A 141 17.59 34.51 7.57
C PRO A 141 17.20 33.23 6.81
N GLU A 142 16.80 33.34 5.54
CA GLU A 142 16.49 32.20 4.67
C GLU A 142 17.75 31.38 4.37
N ALA A 143 18.87 32.06 4.08
CA ALA A 143 20.15 31.42 3.86
C ALA A 143 20.64 30.69 5.14
N ILE A 144 20.52 31.32 6.31
CA ILE A 144 20.89 30.71 7.59
C ILE A 144 20.04 29.48 7.87
N THR A 145 18.72 29.56 7.73
CA THR A 145 17.81 28.43 7.99
C THR A 145 18.00 27.30 6.97
N ALA A 146 18.27 27.60 5.70
CA ALA A 146 18.60 26.60 4.69
C ALA A 146 19.89 25.85 5.03
N VAL A 147 20.95 26.57 5.41
CA VAL A 147 22.23 25.96 5.83
C VAL A 147 22.03 25.11 7.08
N LEU A 148 21.32 25.63 8.09
CA LEU A 148 21.01 24.88 9.31
C LEU A 148 20.21 23.61 9.01
N ALA A 149 19.23 23.66 8.11
CA ALA A 149 18.45 22.49 7.70
C ALA A 149 19.32 21.43 7.03
N VAL A 150 20.23 21.81 6.12
CA VAL A 150 21.16 20.87 5.46
C VAL A 150 22.12 20.25 6.47
N VAL A 151 22.69 21.06 7.38
CA VAL A 151 23.59 20.58 8.44
C VAL A 151 22.85 19.66 9.40
N ALA A 152 21.64 20.01 9.82
CA ALA A 152 20.82 19.19 10.70
C ALA A 152 20.49 17.84 10.04
N ALA A 153 19.99 17.84 8.81
CA ALA A 153 19.70 16.62 8.07
C ALA A 153 20.93 15.71 7.94
N PHE A 154 22.09 16.28 7.61
CA PHE A 154 23.32 15.51 7.44
C PHE A 154 23.88 14.97 8.75
N THR A 155 23.83 15.77 9.83
CA THR A 155 24.26 15.33 11.16
C THR A 155 23.35 14.24 11.70
N THR A 156 22.04 14.30 11.47
CA THR A 156 21.08 13.23 11.80
C THR A 156 21.37 11.96 11.03
N LEU A 157 21.64 12.04 9.71
CA LEU A 157 21.98 10.87 8.90
C LEU A 157 23.30 10.22 9.30
N ARG A 158 24.28 11.01 9.78
CA ARG A 158 25.59 10.51 10.22
C ARG A 158 25.64 10.11 11.69
N ALA A 159 24.55 10.28 12.43
CA ALA A 159 24.50 9.94 13.84
C ALA A 159 24.77 8.44 14.04
N ARG A 160 25.83 8.12 14.81
CA ARG A 160 26.21 6.73 15.09
C ARG A 160 25.37 6.09 16.19
N THR A 161 24.71 6.91 17.01
CA THR A 161 23.88 6.48 18.13
C THR A 161 22.47 7.08 18.00
N ARG A 162 21.47 6.35 18.50
CA ARG A 162 20.08 6.82 18.53
C ARG A 162 19.94 8.14 19.30
N LEU A 163 20.65 8.28 20.43
CA LEU A 163 20.65 9.50 21.23
C LEU A 163 21.27 10.68 20.45
N GLY A 164 22.37 10.45 19.72
CA GLY A 164 22.92 11.46 18.83
C GLY A 164 21.95 11.88 17.72
N ALA A 165 21.21 10.92 17.15
CA ALA A 165 20.19 11.20 16.14
C ALA A 165 19.05 12.06 16.71
N ILE A 166 18.58 11.75 17.93
CA ILE A 166 17.52 12.51 18.62
C ILE A 166 17.97 13.94 18.91
N ILE A 167 19.19 14.13 19.42
CA ILE A 167 19.72 15.48 19.68
C ILE A 167 19.87 16.27 18.38
N SER A 168 20.37 15.63 17.31
CA SER A 168 20.47 16.29 16.00
C SER A 168 19.11 16.65 15.40
N LEU A 169 18.06 15.86 15.68
CA LEU A 169 16.69 16.18 15.29
C LEU A 169 16.20 17.46 15.99
N GLY A 170 16.63 17.71 17.22
CA GLY A 170 16.41 18.98 17.92
C GLY A 170 16.86 20.21 17.14
N VAL A 171 17.96 20.09 16.39
CA VAL A 171 18.44 21.19 15.51
C VAL A 171 17.47 21.46 14.37
N VAL A 172 16.80 20.43 13.86
CA VAL A 172 15.72 20.59 12.86
C VAL A 172 14.56 21.38 13.46
N GLY A 173 14.10 21.03 14.67
CA GLY A 173 13.03 21.75 15.35
C GLY A 173 13.34 23.21 15.64
N VAL A 174 14.58 23.51 16.06
CA VAL A 174 15.06 24.89 16.23
C VAL A 174 15.09 25.62 14.89
N THR A 175 15.52 24.97 13.81
CA THR A 175 15.52 25.56 12.47
C THR A 175 14.11 25.94 12.01
N VAL A 176 13.12 25.07 12.24
CA VAL A 176 11.70 25.37 11.94
C VAL A 176 11.16 26.50 12.83
N THR A 177 11.54 26.52 14.11
CA THR A 177 11.16 27.60 15.03
C THR A 177 11.70 28.96 14.56
N LEU A 178 12.96 29.02 14.13
CA LEU A 178 13.56 30.23 13.57
C LEU A 178 12.84 30.68 12.30
N LEU A 179 12.45 29.75 11.44
CA LEU A 179 11.63 30.04 10.25
C LEU A 179 10.33 30.73 10.66
N PHE A 180 9.57 30.19 11.63
CA PHE A 180 8.35 30.85 12.11
C PHE A 180 8.58 32.24 12.67
N ILE A 181 9.67 32.46 13.40
CA ILE A 181 10.02 33.80 13.90
C ILE A 181 10.29 34.77 12.72
N PHE A 182 11.05 34.34 11.72
CA PHE A 182 11.39 35.17 10.56
C PHE A 182 10.16 35.53 9.71
N TYR A 183 9.17 34.64 9.62
CA TYR A 183 7.90 34.91 8.94
C TYR A 183 6.80 35.43 9.86
N SER A 184 7.16 36.01 11.02
CA SER A 184 6.24 36.69 11.94
C SER A 184 5.08 35.82 12.45
N ALA A 185 5.35 34.53 12.70
CA ALA A 185 4.41 33.57 13.27
C ALA A 185 4.83 33.19 14.72
N PRO A 186 4.69 34.11 15.70
CA PRO A 186 5.19 33.90 17.06
C PRO A 186 4.48 32.76 17.81
N ASP A 187 3.17 32.59 17.62
CA ASP A 187 2.41 31.53 18.28
C ASP A 187 2.84 30.14 17.81
N LEU A 188 3.10 29.99 16.50
CA LEU A 188 3.65 28.76 15.92
C LEU A 188 5.08 28.52 16.40
N ALA A 189 5.90 29.56 16.54
CA ALA A 189 7.26 29.43 17.06
C ALA A 189 7.27 28.93 18.51
N LEU A 190 6.44 29.52 19.39
CA LEU A 190 6.37 29.12 20.80
C LEU A 190 5.86 27.68 20.96
N THR A 191 4.82 27.30 20.22
CA THR A 191 4.28 25.94 20.25
C THR A 191 5.27 24.92 19.67
N GLN A 192 5.93 25.23 18.57
CA GLN A 192 6.97 24.39 17.97
C GLN A 192 8.11 24.14 18.96
N LEU A 193 8.61 25.19 19.63
CA LEU A 193 9.68 25.05 20.61
C LEU A 193 9.25 24.19 21.81
N LEU A 194 8.03 24.39 22.31
CA LEU A 194 7.49 23.61 23.43
C LEU A 194 7.34 22.12 23.06
N ILE A 195 6.79 21.83 21.90
CA ILE A 195 6.62 20.45 21.39
C ILE A 195 7.99 19.82 21.10
N GLU A 196 8.95 20.58 20.58
CA GLU A 196 10.31 20.09 20.34
C GLU A 196 10.96 19.63 21.64
N VAL A 197 10.92 20.48 22.68
CA VAL A 197 11.45 20.13 24.01
C VAL A 197 10.73 18.92 24.61
N LEU A 198 9.39 18.88 24.54
CA LEU A 198 8.60 17.76 25.05
C LEU A 198 8.95 16.45 24.33
N SER A 199 9.00 16.48 23.00
CA SER A 199 9.29 15.30 22.18
C SER A 199 10.72 14.81 22.37
N LEU A 200 11.70 15.71 22.50
CA LEU A 200 13.08 15.39 22.83
C LEU A 200 13.16 14.70 24.18
N VAL A 201 12.53 15.27 25.22
CA VAL A 201 12.50 14.67 26.56
C VAL A 201 11.86 13.27 26.52
N LEU A 202 10.71 13.12 25.85
CA LEU A 202 10.04 11.82 25.71
C LEU A 202 10.90 10.80 24.95
N LEU A 203 11.50 11.19 23.83
CA LEU A 203 12.39 10.32 23.06
C LEU A 203 13.62 9.93 23.88
N VAL A 204 14.28 10.87 24.55
CA VAL A 204 15.41 10.58 25.42
C VAL A 204 15.02 9.61 26.54
N LEU A 205 13.88 9.81 27.21
CA LEU A 205 13.39 8.90 28.25
C LEU A 205 13.15 7.48 27.71
N VAL A 206 12.54 7.35 26.53
CA VAL A 206 12.32 6.05 25.88
C VAL A 206 13.64 5.38 25.53
N PHE A 207 14.53 6.10 24.85
CA PHE A 207 15.79 5.55 24.37
C PHE A 207 16.84 5.34 25.47
N PHE A 208 16.75 6.04 26.59
CA PHE A 208 17.56 5.75 27.79
C PHE A 208 17.20 4.39 28.40
N ARG A 209 15.97 3.90 28.19
CA ARG A 209 15.50 2.61 28.68
C ARG A 209 15.76 1.45 27.72
N VAL A 210 15.98 1.75 26.44
CA VAL A 210 16.29 0.76 25.39
C VAL A 210 17.80 0.58 25.31
N LYS A 211 18.28 -0.65 25.07
CA LYS A 211 19.73 -0.88 24.92
C LYS A 211 20.28 0.00 23.78
N PRO A 212 21.50 0.55 23.92
CA PRO A 212 22.15 1.27 22.83
C PRO A 212 22.48 0.26 21.74
N ASP A 213 21.59 0.09 20.77
CA ASP A 213 21.92 -0.68 19.58
C ASP A 213 22.62 0.25 18.59
N LEU A 214 23.80 -0.16 18.14
CA LEU A 214 24.37 0.34 16.88
C LEU A 214 23.39 -0.03 15.76
N LEU A 215 23.16 0.88 14.83
CA LEU A 215 22.32 0.60 13.66
C LEU A 215 22.98 -0.55 12.87
N PRO A 216 22.31 -1.70 12.70
CA PRO A 216 22.90 -2.81 11.96
C PRO A 216 23.14 -2.39 10.51
N PRO A 217 24.26 -2.79 9.88
CA PRO A 217 24.55 -2.43 8.51
C PRO A 217 23.48 -3.01 7.58
N MET A 218 22.85 -2.14 6.78
CA MET A 218 21.89 -2.59 5.77
C MET A 218 22.61 -3.17 4.54
N PRO A 219 22.07 -4.21 3.89
CA PRO A 219 22.59 -4.70 2.62
C PRO A 219 22.71 -3.58 1.59
N ARG A 220 23.80 -3.53 0.82
CA ARG A 220 24.11 -2.43 -0.13
C ARG A 220 22.96 -2.12 -1.08
N LEU A 221 22.36 -3.14 -1.69
CA LEU A 221 21.26 -2.98 -2.64
C LEU A 221 20.02 -2.37 -1.97
N ARG A 222 19.71 -2.80 -0.75
CA ARG A 222 18.59 -2.26 0.02
C ARG A 222 18.84 -0.81 0.40
N ASN A 223 20.05 -0.48 0.83
CA ASN A 223 20.43 0.89 1.16
C ASN A 223 20.32 1.82 -0.06
N MET A 224 20.81 1.38 -1.22
CA MET A 224 20.73 2.15 -2.47
C MET A 224 19.28 2.41 -2.90
N ARG A 225 18.40 1.40 -2.78
CA ARG A 225 16.95 1.58 -3.04
C ARG A 225 16.33 2.60 -2.09
N THR A 226 16.63 2.52 -0.79
CA THR A 226 16.12 3.49 0.19
C THR A 226 16.59 4.90 -0.14
N ILE A 227 17.87 5.08 -0.46
CA ILE A 227 18.44 6.38 -0.84
C ILE A 227 17.74 6.94 -2.08
N LEU A 228 17.56 6.13 -3.12
CA LEU A 228 16.91 6.56 -4.36
C LEU A 228 15.45 6.98 -4.11
N ILE A 229 14.70 6.20 -3.34
CA ILE A 229 13.31 6.52 -2.98
C ILE A 229 13.26 7.81 -2.14
N SER A 230 14.11 7.95 -1.12
CA SER A 230 14.15 9.14 -0.27
C SER A 230 14.53 10.40 -1.07
N MET A 231 15.50 10.32 -1.99
CA MET A 231 15.86 11.45 -2.85
C MET A 231 14.73 11.81 -3.81
N ALA A 232 14.08 10.82 -4.44
CA ALA A 232 12.94 11.05 -5.32
C ALA A 232 11.79 11.75 -4.56
N MET A 233 11.46 11.27 -3.36
CA MET A 233 10.45 11.90 -2.50
C MET A 233 10.82 13.33 -2.11
N GLY A 234 12.07 13.58 -1.70
CA GLY A 234 12.55 14.92 -1.38
C GLY A 234 12.46 15.87 -2.58
N PHE A 235 12.81 15.39 -3.77
CA PHE A 235 12.74 16.16 -5.01
C PHE A 235 11.29 16.50 -5.41
N VAL A 236 10.34 15.57 -5.26
CA VAL A 236 8.92 15.89 -5.49
C VAL A 236 8.38 16.84 -4.43
N GLY A 237 8.73 16.65 -3.15
CA GLY A 237 8.38 17.63 -2.12
C GLY A 237 8.87 19.04 -2.47
N PHE A 238 10.11 19.15 -2.93
CA PHE A 238 10.67 20.41 -3.44
C PHE A 238 9.86 20.96 -4.63
N ILE A 239 9.57 20.14 -5.65
CA ILE A 239 8.75 20.57 -6.80
C ILE A 239 7.37 21.04 -6.35
N LEU A 240 6.70 20.34 -5.45
CA LEU A 240 5.38 20.72 -4.95
C LEU A 240 5.40 22.07 -4.24
N VAL A 241 6.43 22.34 -3.43
CA VAL A 241 6.60 23.64 -2.78
C VAL A 241 6.83 24.74 -3.83
N VAL A 242 7.69 24.50 -4.83
CA VAL A 242 7.93 25.45 -5.92
C VAL A 242 6.66 25.72 -6.73
N LEU A 243 5.86 24.69 -7.00
CA LEU A 243 4.61 24.83 -7.75
C LEU A 243 3.49 25.48 -6.94
N SER A 244 3.48 25.29 -5.62
CA SER A 244 2.54 25.94 -4.71
C SER A 244 2.62 27.47 -4.79
N ASP A 245 3.81 28.01 -5.05
CA ASP A 245 4.00 29.45 -5.24
C ASP A 245 3.53 29.91 -6.62
N ALA A 246 3.76 29.09 -7.65
CA ALA A 246 3.39 29.42 -9.03
C ALA A 246 1.88 29.29 -9.34
N VAL A 247 1.14 28.51 -8.55
CA VAL A 247 -0.26 28.15 -8.83
C VAL A 247 -1.15 28.52 -7.64
N GLN A 248 -1.52 29.80 -7.54
CA GLN A 248 -2.59 30.23 -6.64
C GLN A 248 -3.93 30.18 -7.37
N VAL A 249 -4.76 29.18 -7.03
CA VAL A 249 -6.02 28.90 -7.74
C VAL A 249 -7.10 29.96 -7.45
N ASP A 250 -7.12 30.50 -6.23
CA ASP A 250 -8.14 31.44 -5.75
C ASP A 250 -7.55 32.56 -4.89
N LYS A 251 -8.31 33.66 -4.72
CA LYS A 251 -7.95 34.77 -3.83
C LYS A 251 -7.87 34.30 -2.38
N THR A 252 -6.96 34.91 -1.61
CA THR A 252 -6.80 34.59 -0.18
C THR A 252 -8.05 34.97 0.61
N ILE A 253 -8.38 34.17 1.63
CA ILE A 253 -9.44 34.49 2.61
C ILE A 253 -8.92 35.26 3.82
N SER A 254 -7.64 35.65 3.80
CA SER A 254 -6.98 36.35 4.92
C SER A 254 -7.66 37.69 5.24
N ASP A 255 -8.12 38.40 4.21
CA ASP A 255 -8.80 39.70 4.38
C ASP A 255 -10.09 39.58 5.20
N TYR A 256 -10.84 38.47 5.03
CA TYR A 256 -12.03 38.18 5.83
C TYR A 256 -11.67 38.08 7.31
N PHE A 257 -10.63 37.30 7.64
CA PHE A 257 -10.22 37.14 9.04
C PHE A 257 -9.69 38.43 9.64
N LEU A 258 -8.90 39.20 8.88
CA LEU A 258 -8.39 40.51 9.35
C LEU A 258 -9.53 41.51 9.60
N TYR A 259 -10.56 41.51 8.75
CA TYR A 259 -11.69 42.42 8.87
C TYR A 259 -12.61 42.06 10.04
N TYR A 260 -12.94 40.78 10.21
CA TYR A 260 -13.88 40.31 11.24
C TYR A 260 -13.22 39.86 12.55
N GLY A 261 -11.89 39.80 12.63
CA GLY A 261 -11.17 39.28 13.79
C GLY A 261 -11.45 40.02 15.10
N VAL A 262 -11.41 41.35 15.08
CA VAL A 262 -11.74 42.17 16.27
C VAL A 262 -13.25 42.36 16.43
N PRO A 263 -14.02 42.72 15.39
CA PRO A 263 -15.46 43.00 15.55
C PRO A 263 -16.29 41.79 15.97
N GLU A 264 -16.01 40.61 15.42
CA GLU A 264 -16.81 39.39 15.66
C GLU A 264 -16.07 38.43 16.59
N GLY A 265 -14.75 38.29 16.43
CA GLY A 265 -13.90 37.42 17.24
C GLY A 265 -13.41 38.05 18.56
N HIS A 266 -13.65 39.34 18.78
CA HIS A 266 -13.34 40.06 20.03
C HIS A 266 -11.87 39.96 20.48
N GLY A 267 -10.93 39.66 19.58
CA GLY A 267 -9.52 39.43 19.93
C GLY A 267 -8.55 40.10 18.96
N ALA A 268 -7.47 40.66 19.50
CA ALA A 268 -6.41 41.30 18.71
C ALA A 268 -5.38 40.28 18.17
N ASN A 269 -5.22 39.13 18.82
CA ASN A 269 -4.40 38.04 18.28
C ASN A 269 -5.21 37.24 17.26
N ILE A 270 -4.99 37.56 15.98
CA ILE A 270 -5.76 36.95 14.89
C ILE A 270 -5.59 35.43 14.80
N VAL A 271 -4.40 34.90 15.11
CA VAL A 271 -4.15 33.45 15.08
C VAL A 271 -5.00 32.75 16.13
N ASN A 272 -5.00 33.27 17.37
CA ASN A 272 -5.81 32.73 18.44
C ASN A 272 -7.32 32.83 18.14
N VAL A 273 -7.79 33.95 17.60
CA VAL A 273 -9.19 34.13 17.19
C VAL A 273 -9.58 33.13 16.09
N ILE A 274 -8.71 32.89 15.11
CA ILE A 274 -8.98 31.87 14.08
C ILE A 274 -9.11 30.48 14.72
N LEU A 275 -8.20 30.12 15.63
CA LEU A 275 -8.18 28.79 16.25
C LEU A 275 -9.38 28.53 17.17
N VAL A 276 -9.80 29.53 17.95
CA VAL A 276 -10.83 29.35 18.99
C VAL A 276 -12.23 29.70 18.50
N ASP A 277 -12.38 30.77 17.72
CA ASP A 277 -13.70 31.28 17.35
C ASP A 277 -14.10 30.87 15.92
N PHE A 278 -13.32 31.25 14.90
CA PHE A 278 -13.70 30.95 13.51
C PHE A 278 -13.58 29.47 13.16
N ARG A 279 -12.55 28.79 13.69
CA ARG A 279 -12.24 27.38 13.44
C ARG A 279 -12.14 26.57 14.74
N GLY A 280 -12.93 26.95 15.75
CA GLY A 280 -13.00 26.26 17.05
C GLY A 280 -13.29 24.76 16.98
N TYR A 281 -13.96 24.29 15.93
CA TYR A 281 -14.21 22.85 15.73
C TYR A 281 -12.93 22.07 15.44
N ASP A 282 -11.96 22.66 14.74
CA ASP A 282 -10.68 21.99 14.46
C ASP A 282 -9.87 21.85 15.75
N THR A 283 -9.83 22.89 16.59
CA THR A 283 -9.15 22.85 17.90
C THR A 283 -9.82 21.89 18.89
N LEU A 284 -11.15 21.81 18.90
CA LEU A 284 -11.88 20.77 19.65
C LEU A 284 -11.44 19.36 19.20
N GLY A 285 -11.29 19.15 17.89
CA GLY A 285 -10.79 17.91 17.31
C GLY A 285 -9.36 17.57 17.76
N GLU A 286 -8.45 18.53 17.66
CA GLU A 286 -7.05 18.39 18.08
C GLU A 286 -6.92 18.03 19.58
N ILE A 287 -7.61 18.76 20.46
CA ILE A 287 -7.62 18.48 21.90
C ILE A 287 -8.21 17.09 22.18
N THR A 288 -9.24 16.69 21.44
CA THR A 288 -9.82 15.34 21.57
C THR A 288 -8.82 14.26 21.17
N VAL A 289 -8.09 14.44 20.06
CA VAL A 289 -7.03 13.50 19.63
C VAL A 289 -5.90 13.42 20.66
N LEU A 290 -5.44 14.55 21.20
CA LEU A 290 -4.44 14.58 22.27
C LEU A 290 -4.94 13.88 23.54
N GLY A 291 -6.20 14.11 23.92
CA GLY A 291 -6.85 13.43 25.04
C GLY A 291 -6.90 11.90 24.85
N ILE A 292 -7.31 11.44 23.66
CA ILE A 292 -7.32 10.01 23.31
C ILE A 292 -5.90 9.43 23.34
N ALA A 293 -4.90 10.15 22.80
CA ALA A 293 -3.51 9.72 22.82
C ALA A 293 -2.99 9.57 24.27
N ALA A 294 -3.31 10.52 25.14
CA ALA A 294 -2.94 10.47 26.56
C ALA A 294 -3.60 9.28 27.29
N VAL A 295 -4.90 9.06 27.09
CA VAL A 295 -5.64 7.93 27.67
C VAL A 295 -5.12 6.59 27.12
N GLY A 296 -4.86 6.51 25.82
CA GLY A 296 -4.28 5.34 25.17
C GLY A 296 -2.89 5.00 25.69
N GLY A 297 -2.02 6.01 25.84
CA GLY A 297 -0.71 5.87 26.46
C GLY A 297 -0.79 5.37 27.90
N PHE A 298 -1.70 5.94 28.70
CA PHE A 298 -1.96 5.49 30.07
C PHE A 298 -2.45 4.04 30.15
N ALA A 299 -3.39 3.67 29.28
CA ALA A 299 -3.91 2.30 29.18
C ALA A 299 -2.81 1.30 28.79
N LEU A 300 -1.94 1.64 27.83
CA LEU A 300 -0.80 0.82 27.41
C LEU A 300 0.19 0.60 28.56
N LEU A 301 0.52 1.65 29.32
CA LEU A 301 1.42 1.54 30.48
C LEU A 301 0.86 0.64 31.59
N ARG A 302 -0.47 0.55 31.70
CA ARG A 302 -1.17 -0.32 32.65
C ARG A 302 -1.51 -1.71 32.07
N ALA A 303 -1.23 -2.00 30.81
CA ALA A 303 -1.56 -3.28 30.21
C ALA A 303 -0.92 -4.46 31.00
N PRO A 304 -1.65 -5.56 31.26
CA PRO A 304 -1.13 -6.70 32.03
C PRO A 304 0.16 -7.28 31.45
N ARG A 305 0.27 -7.31 30.11
CA ARG A 305 1.47 -7.76 29.40
C ARG A 305 2.70 -6.89 29.72
N VAL A 306 2.51 -5.57 29.80
CA VAL A 306 3.59 -4.63 30.15
C VAL A 306 3.98 -4.78 31.62
N ARG A 307 3.02 -4.96 32.53
CA ARG A 307 3.29 -5.27 33.94
C ARG A 307 4.05 -6.58 34.12
N ALA A 308 3.63 -7.65 33.44
CA ALA A 308 4.31 -8.95 33.45
C ALA A 308 5.74 -8.84 32.89
N LEU A 309 5.95 -8.09 31.81
CA LEU A 309 7.28 -7.83 31.27
C LEU A 309 8.16 -7.06 32.26
N ARG A 310 7.63 -6.01 32.91
CA ARG A 310 8.35 -5.26 33.94
C ARG A 310 8.75 -6.15 35.11
N ALA A 311 7.84 -7.01 35.59
CA ALA A 311 8.13 -7.96 36.66
C ALA A 311 9.24 -8.95 36.26
N ARG A 312 9.20 -9.52 35.05
CA ARG A 312 10.25 -10.40 34.51
C ARG A 312 11.61 -9.70 34.40
N LEU A 313 11.63 -8.45 33.95
CA LEU A 313 12.85 -7.66 33.84
C LEU A 313 13.43 -7.27 35.20
N ALA A 314 12.58 -6.97 36.18
CA ALA A 314 12.99 -6.73 37.56
C ALA A 314 13.59 -7.98 38.20
N ALA A 315 12.97 -9.15 38.03
CA ALA A 315 13.48 -10.43 38.52
C ALA A 315 14.85 -10.79 37.91
N ARG A 316 15.08 -10.48 36.63
CA ARG A 316 16.39 -10.67 35.98
C ARG A 316 17.48 -9.71 36.47
N ARG A 317 17.12 -8.50 36.92
CA ARG A 317 18.08 -7.54 37.49
C ARG A 317 18.41 -7.84 38.95
N GLY A 318 17.49 -8.47 39.67
CA GLY A 318 17.66 -8.86 41.07
C GLY A 318 18.43 -10.17 41.30
N ASN A 319 18.87 -10.87 40.24
CA ASN A 319 19.58 -12.14 40.39
C ASN A 319 20.94 -12.12 39.64
N PRO A 320 22.02 -11.60 40.26
CA PRO A 320 23.34 -11.52 39.63
C PRO A 320 24.11 -12.86 39.55
N VAL A 321 23.61 -13.98 40.08
CA VAL A 321 24.45 -15.14 40.42
C VAL A 321 24.30 -16.36 39.50
N ALA A 322 23.30 -16.42 38.61
CA ALA A 322 23.07 -17.64 37.80
C ALA A 322 23.92 -17.78 36.52
N GLY A 323 25.02 -17.02 36.38
CA GLY A 323 25.87 -16.98 35.18
C GLY A 323 27.30 -17.49 35.34
N GLN A 324 27.71 -17.97 36.53
CA GLN A 324 29.09 -18.39 36.80
C GLN A 324 29.25 -19.84 37.28
N ILE A 325 28.25 -20.71 37.14
CA ILE A 325 28.38 -22.13 37.50
C ILE A 325 27.98 -23.03 36.32
N GLN A 326 28.59 -22.82 35.14
CA GLN A 326 28.71 -23.84 34.09
C GLN A 326 29.99 -23.56 33.30
N GLY A 327 31.10 -24.00 33.89
CA GLY A 327 32.44 -23.90 33.36
C GLY A 327 33.36 -24.79 34.17
N GLU A 328 33.05 -26.09 34.14
CA GLU A 328 34.08 -27.15 34.19
C GLU A 328 34.42 -27.52 32.74
#